data_AF-A0AAP6EGT3-F1
#
_entry.id   AF-A0AAP6EGT3-F1
#
_cell.length_a   1.000
_cell.length_b   1.000
_cell.length_c   1.000
_cell.angle_alpha   90.00
_cell.angle_beta   90.00
_cell.angle_gamma   90.00
#
_symmetry.space_group_name_H-M   'P 1'
#
loop_
_entity.id
_entity.type
_entity.pdbx_description
1 polymer ?
#
loop_
_entity_poly.entity_id
_entity_poly.type
_entity_poly.pdbx_seq_one_letter_code
_entity_poly.pdbx_strand_id
1 'polypeptide(L)'
;MATLLRGEVRAILQPAGHAQYTGAYCPPGVPFREVRRGPYDGKQNIAVRLGTDGEVPKLMTFAHGQVVYEYDGRDKQHRAVYRYSPKLSSAHRDVMNGVAEVYAAHALNQAKGGQ
;
A
#
# COMPACT_ATOMS: atom_id res chain seq x y z
N MET A 1 9.47 -16.57 -10.83
CA MET A 1 10.19 -15.29 -10.94
C MET A 1 9.69 -14.59 -12.19
N ALA A 2 9.23 -13.34 -12.12
CA ALA A 2 8.97 -12.55 -13.32
C ALA A 2 10.31 -12.23 -14.02
N THR A 3 10.39 -12.52 -15.31
CA THR A 3 11.49 -12.12 -16.18
C THR A 3 11.34 -10.62 -16.45
N LEU A 4 12.36 -9.83 -16.11
CA LEU A 4 12.36 -8.39 -16.38
C LEU A 4 12.68 -8.16 -17.86
N LEU A 5 11.99 -7.20 -18.48
CA LEU A 5 12.34 -6.70 -19.80
C LEU A 5 13.49 -5.69 -19.73
N ARG A 6 14.11 -5.40 -20.87
CA ARG A 6 15.17 -4.37 -20.96
C ARG A 6 14.61 -3.01 -20.53
N GLY A 7 15.23 -2.40 -19.54
CA GLY A 7 14.79 -1.13 -18.97
C GLY A 7 13.73 -1.27 -17.87
N GLU A 8 13.49 -2.47 -17.35
CA GLU A 8 12.68 -2.69 -16.15
C GLU A 8 13.53 -3.03 -14.94
N VAL A 9 13.07 -2.60 -13.77
CA VAL A 9 13.62 -3.00 -12.47
C VAL A 9 12.52 -3.62 -11.60
N ARG A 10 12.91 -4.52 -10.70
CA ARG A 10 11.97 -5.07 -9.72
C ARG A 10 11.55 -3.99 -8.74
N ALA A 11 10.27 -3.99 -8.40
CA ALA A 11 9.70 -3.15 -7.37
C ALA A 11 9.07 -3.99 -6.24
N ILE A 12 9.04 -3.44 -5.04
CA ILE A 12 8.34 -3.98 -3.88
C ILE A 12 7.37 -2.92 -3.38
N LEU A 13 6.14 -3.35 -3.12
CA LEU A 13 5.13 -2.51 -2.51
C LEU A 13 5.12 -2.76 -1.01
N GLN A 14 5.26 -1.69 -0.22
CA GLN A 14 5.30 -1.73 1.23
C GLN A 14 4.16 -0.89 1.84
N PRO A 15 3.75 -1.22 3.08
CA PRO A 15 2.82 -0.39 3.81
C PRO A 15 3.31 1.05 3.97
N ALA A 16 2.36 1.96 4.14
CA ALA A 16 2.62 3.37 4.40
C ALA A 16 3.51 3.51 5.64
N GLY A 17 4.50 4.40 5.57
CA GLY A 17 5.28 4.82 6.72
C GLY A 17 4.51 5.81 7.59
N HIS A 18 5.04 6.12 8.78
CA HIS A 18 4.41 7.09 9.69
C HIS A 18 4.24 8.47 9.04
N ALA A 19 5.23 8.92 8.26
CA ALA A 19 5.17 10.20 7.55
C ALA A 19 4.06 10.21 6.49
N GLN A 20 3.98 9.16 5.66
CA GLN A 20 2.95 9.03 4.62
C GLN A 20 1.54 8.93 5.21
N TYR A 21 1.41 8.37 6.41
CA TYR A 21 0.13 8.24 7.10
C TYR A 21 -0.32 9.51 7.83
N THR A 22 0.59 10.44 8.11
CA THR A 22 0.27 11.62 8.94
C THR A 22 -0.84 12.44 8.29
N GLY A 23 -2.02 12.52 8.93
CA GLY A 23 -3.19 13.22 8.42
C GLY A 23 -4.05 12.43 7.41
N ALA A 24 -3.76 11.15 7.19
CA ALA A 24 -4.64 10.24 6.48
C ALA A 24 -5.81 9.77 7.36
N TYR A 25 -6.93 9.42 6.74
CA TYR A 25 -8.11 8.93 7.46
C TYR A 25 -7.79 7.62 8.19
N CYS A 26 -7.98 7.59 9.51
CA CYS A 26 -7.88 6.37 10.30
C CYS A 26 -9.27 6.07 10.90
N PRO A 27 -9.89 4.92 10.58
CA PRO A 27 -11.15 4.57 11.19
C PRO A 27 -10.96 4.30 12.70
N PRO A 28 -11.93 4.70 13.54
CA PRO A 28 -11.86 4.45 14.97
C PRO A 28 -11.90 2.95 15.28
N GLY A 29 -11.15 2.52 16.29
CA GLY A 29 -11.13 1.12 16.74
C GLY A 29 -10.29 0.16 15.91
N VAL A 30 -9.67 0.60 14.81
CA VAL A 30 -8.77 -0.24 14.00
C VAL A 30 -7.31 0.06 14.34
N PRO A 31 -6.46 -0.95 14.63
CA PRO A 31 -5.05 -0.74 14.93
C PRO A 31 -4.28 -0.15 13.74
N PHE A 32 -3.44 0.86 13.98
CA PHE A 32 -2.65 1.57 12.96
C PHE A 32 -1.90 0.66 11.97
N ARG A 33 -1.40 -0.50 12.44
CA ARG A 33 -0.69 -1.48 11.61
C ARG A 33 -1.53 -2.08 10.46
N GLU A 34 -2.84 -2.08 10.62
CA GLU A 34 -3.80 -2.54 9.60
C GLU A 34 -4.17 -1.40 8.66
N VAL A 35 -4.32 -0.20 9.21
CA VAL A 35 -4.78 0.97 8.47
C VAL A 35 -3.73 1.49 7.47
N ARG A 36 -2.44 1.32 7.80
CA ARG A 36 -1.33 1.66 6.91
C ARG A 36 -1.17 0.73 5.69
N ARG A 37 -1.96 -0.36 5.60
CA ARG A 37 -1.80 -1.34 4.53
C ARG A 37 -2.52 -0.91 3.26
N GLY A 38 -1.79 -0.87 2.16
CA GLY A 38 -2.35 -0.75 0.83
C GLY A 38 -2.80 -2.11 0.28
N PRO A 39 -3.78 -2.15 -0.64
CA PRO A 39 -4.30 -3.41 -1.21
C PRO A 39 -3.28 -4.29 -1.94
N TYR A 40 -2.13 -3.72 -2.32
CA TYR A 40 -1.10 -4.39 -3.10
C TYR A 40 0.19 -4.62 -2.30
N ASP A 41 0.19 -4.35 -0.99
CA ASP A 41 1.35 -4.52 -0.14
C ASP A 41 1.87 -5.96 -0.15
N GLY A 42 3.19 -6.11 -0.10
CA GLY A 42 3.84 -7.42 -0.11
C GLY A 42 3.88 -8.09 -1.47
N LYS A 43 3.30 -7.50 -2.54
CA LYS A 43 3.52 -7.99 -3.90
C LYS A 43 4.98 -7.83 -4.30
N GLN A 44 5.61 -8.95 -4.66
CA GLN A 44 7.03 -9.02 -5.04
C GLN A 44 7.26 -9.22 -6.55
N ASN A 45 6.20 -9.47 -7.32
CA ASN A 45 6.25 -9.67 -8.77
C ASN A 45 5.88 -8.38 -9.54
N ILE A 46 6.26 -7.21 -9.02
CA ILE A 46 6.03 -5.93 -9.70
C ILE A 46 7.32 -5.57 -10.45
N ALA A 47 7.19 -5.30 -11.74
CA ALA A 47 8.24 -4.69 -12.55
C ALA A 47 7.85 -3.22 -12.80
N VAL A 48 8.82 -2.32 -12.72
CA VAL A 48 8.64 -0.92 -13.07
C VAL A 48 9.60 -0.56 -14.19
N ARG A 49 9.06 0.08 -15.22
CA ARG A 49 9.84 0.58 -16.35
C ARG A 49 10.54 1.87 -15.96
N LEU A 50 11.83 1.95 -16.27
CA LEU A 50 12.63 3.16 -16.09
C LEU A 50 12.19 4.24 -17.09
N GLY A 51 12.26 5.49 -16.64
CA GLY A 51 12.09 6.67 -17.48
C GLY A 51 13.23 6.83 -18.48
N THR A 52 13.12 7.85 -19.33
CA THR A 52 14.15 8.17 -20.35
C THR A 52 15.47 8.63 -19.73
N ASP A 53 15.42 9.11 -18.49
CA ASP A 53 16.54 9.49 -17.65
C ASP A 53 17.17 8.30 -16.88
N GLY A 54 16.60 7.11 -17.01
CA GLY A 54 17.04 5.92 -16.27
C GLY A 54 16.52 5.86 -14.83
N GLU A 55 15.72 6.82 -14.39
CA GLU A 55 15.13 6.85 -13.06
C GLU A 55 13.81 6.08 -13.02
N VAL A 56 13.41 5.66 -11.81
CA VAL A 56 12.10 5.05 -11.62
C VAL A 56 11.03 6.15 -11.45
N PRO A 57 9.77 5.90 -11.85
CA PRO A 57 8.67 6.81 -11.57
C PRO A 57 8.55 7.13 -10.07
N LYS A 58 8.33 8.40 -9.73
CA LYS A 58 8.13 8.80 -8.32
C LYS A 58 6.83 8.26 -7.73
N LEU A 59 5.83 8.05 -8.58
CA LEU A 59 4.51 7.55 -8.22
C LEU A 59 4.20 6.30 -9.04
N MET A 60 3.57 5.33 -8.39
CA MET A 60 3.01 4.15 -9.01
C MET A 60 1.54 4.05 -8.68
N THR A 61 0.72 3.90 -9.71
CA THR A 61 -0.74 3.90 -9.57
C THR A 61 -1.34 2.57 -9.99
N PHE A 62 -2.33 2.11 -9.23
CA PHE A 62 -3.13 0.92 -9.51
C PHE A 62 -4.61 1.29 -9.54
N ALA A 63 -5.46 0.34 -9.97
CA ALA A 63 -6.92 0.52 -10.02
C ALA A 63 -7.31 1.84 -10.69
N HIS A 64 -6.83 2.08 -11.91
CA HIS A 64 -7.10 3.31 -12.68
C HIS A 64 -6.73 4.62 -11.97
N GLY A 65 -5.70 4.62 -11.10
CA GLY A 65 -5.26 5.81 -10.39
C GLY A 65 -5.76 5.92 -8.95
N GLN A 66 -6.68 5.04 -8.53
CA GLN A 66 -7.32 5.15 -7.22
C GLN A 66 -6.43 4.72 -6.05
N VAL A 67 -5.39 3.93 -6.34
CA VAL A 67 -4.43 3.45 -5.36
C VAL A 67 -3.04 3.91 -5.77
N VAL A 68 -2.39 4.69 -4.91
CA VAL A 68 -1.12 5.34 -5.20
C VAL A 68 -0.06 4.86 -4.23
N TYR A 69 1.12 4.57 -4.76
CA TYR A 69 2.33 4.29 -4.01
C TYR A 69 3.43 5.29 -4.41
N GLU A 70 4.22 5.72 -3.44
CA GLU A 70 5.32 6.68 -3.59
C GLU A 70 6.67 5.95 -3.51
N TYR A 71 7.59 6.32 -4.40
CA TYR A 71 8.95 5.81 -4.37
C TYR A 71 9.67 6.22 -3.07
N ASP A 72 10.21 5.22 -2.36
CA ASP A 72 10.88 5.33 -1.05
C ASP A 72 12.34 4.84 -1.13
N GLY A 73 12.96 4.92 -2.31
CA GLY A 73 14.33 4.49 -2.52
C GLY A 73 14.46 3.02 -2.90
N ARG A 74 15.62 2.43 -2.62
CA ARG A 74 15.94 1.05 -3.00
C ARG A 74 16.27 0.19 -1.78
N ASP A 75 15.95 -1.10 -1.87
CA ASP A 75 16.36 -2.06 -0.85
C ASP A 75 17.80 -2.55 -1.06
N LYS A 76 18.27 -3.40 -0.14
CA LYS A 76 19.62 -4.00 -0.19
C LYS A 76 19.88 -4.88 -1.42
N GLN A 77 18.83 -5.25 -2.16
CA GLN A 77 18.90 -6.02 -3.40
C GLN A 77 18.70 -5.11 -4.64
N HIS A 78 18.83 -3.80 -4.46
CA HIS A 78 18.63 -2.76 -5.48
C HIS A 78 17.23 -2.74 -6.12
N ARG A 79 16.23 -3.34 -5.48
CA ARG A 79 14.82 -3.28 -5.91
C ARG A 79 14.23 -1.93 -5.51
N ALA A 80 13.42 -1.35 -6.38
CA ALA A 80 12.72 -0.10 -6.09
C ALA A 80 11.64 -0.34 -5.02
N VAL A 81 11.68 0.43 -3.94
CA VAL A 81 10.70 0.34 -2.86
C VAL A 81 9.66 1.43 -3.09
N TYR A 82 8.39 1.04 -3.03
CA TYR A 82 7.27 1.97 -3.12
C TYR A 82 6.39 1.78 -1.90
N ARG A 83 6.12 2.86 -1.15
CA ARG A 83 5.24 2.86 0.01
C ARG A 83 3.85 3.31 -0.36
N TYR A 84 2.84 2.67 0.21
CA TYR A 84 1.46 3.10 0.01
C TYR A 84 1.29 4.57 0.45
N SER A 85 0.56 5.35 -0.34
CA SER A 85 0.27 6.76 -0.09
C SER A 85 -1.23 6.94 0.16
N PRO A 86 -1.68 6.87 1.42
CA PRO A 86 -3.08 7.04 1.78
C PRO A 86 -3.70 8.36 1.29
N LYS A 87 -2.95 9.46 1.35
CA LYS A 87 -3.43 10.80 0.98
C LYS A 87 -3.67 10.97 -0.51
N LEU A 88 -2.85 10.31 -1.33
CA LEU A 88 -2.96 10.37 -2.78
C LEU A 88 -3.94 9.33 -3.32
N SER A 89 -4.31 8.34 -2.51
CA SER A 89 -5.20 7.26 -2.90
C SER A 89 -6.65 7.63 -2.60
N SER A 90 -7.44 7.97 -3.63
CA SER A 90 -8.86 8.27 -3.46
C SER A 90 -9.65 7.10 -2.88
N ALA A 91 -9.25 5.85 -3.19
CA ALA A 91 -9.87 4.65 -2.64
C ALA A 91 -9.51 4.39 -1.16
N HIS A 92 -8.58 5.14 -0.57
CA HIS A 92 -8.12 4.87 0.79
C HIS A 92 -9.26 4.85 1.80
N ARG A 93 -10.17 5.82 1.73
CA ARG A 93 -11.29 5.92 2.65
C ARG A 93 -12.25 4.74 2.53
N ASP A 94 -12.57 4.33 1.31
CA ASP A 94 -13.49 3.21 1.04
C ASP A 94 -12.89 1.88 1.53
N VAL A 95 -11.60 1.66 1.27
CA VAL A 95 -10.88 0.49 1.78
C VAL A 95 -10.89 0.48 3.31
N MET A 96 -10.65 1.62 3.96
CA MET A 96 -10.64 1.71 5.42
C MET A 96 -12.02 1.55 6.06
N ASN A 97 -13.08 1.99 5.40
CA ASN A 97 -14.45 1.74 5.85
C ASN A 97 -14.75 0.23 5.85
N GLY A 98 -14.40 -0.48 4.78
CA GLY A 98 -14.55 -1.94 4.74
C GLY A 98 -13.74 -2.66 5.83
N VAL A 99 -12.51 -2.21 6.11
CA VAL A 99 -11.72 -2.75 7.23
C VAL A 99 -12.41 -2.51 8.57
N ALA A 100 -12.96 -1.31 8.79
CA ALA A 100 -13.68 -0.98 10.01
C ALA A 100 -14.91 -1.85 10.23
N GLU A 101 -15.69 -2.11 9.18
CA GLU A 101 -16.85 -3.01 9.21
C GLU A 101 -16.47 -4.43 9.63
N VAL A 102 -15.38 -4.98 9.07
CA VAL A 102 -14.87 -6.30 9.43
C VAL A 102 -14.45 -6.34 10.91
N TYR A 103 -13.73 -5.31 11.38
CA TYR A 103 -13.31 -5.23 12.78
C TYR A 103 -14.50 -5.10 13.74
N ALA A 104 -15.50 -4.30 13.39
CA ALA A 104 -16.73 -4.15 14.18
C ALA A 104 -17.52 -5.47 14.24
N ALA A 105 -17.65 -6.18 13.11
CA ALA A 105 -18.31 -7.49 13.06
C ALA A 105 -17.57 -8.53 13.91
N HIS A 106 -16.24 -8.56 13.86
CA HIS A 106 -15.43 -9.44 14.70
C HIS A 106 -15.57 -9.12 16.19
N ALA A 107 -15.58 -7.83 16.57
CA ALA A 107 -15.79 -7.41 17.96
C ALA A 107 -17.18 -7.84 18.47
N LEU A 108 -18.22 -7.69 17.65
CA LEU A 108 -19.58 -8.11 17.99
C LEU A 108 -19.70 -9.63 18.16
N ASN A 109 -19.04 -10.41 17.29
CA ASN A 109 -19.05 -11.87 17.35
C ASN A 109 -18.26 -12.40 18.55
N GLN A 110 -17.13 -11.77 18.89
CA GLN A 110 -16.37 -12.07 20.12
C GLN A 110 -17.21 -11.80 21.37
N ALA A 111 -17.96 -10.70 21.40
CA ALA A 111 -18.86 -10.38 22.51
C ALA A 111 -20.02 -11.38 22.66
N LYS A 112 -20.49 -11.99 21.57
CA LYS A 112 -21.58 -12.98 21.57
C LYS A 112 -21.13 -14.42 21.85
N GLY A 113 -19.90 -14.78 21.47
CA GLY A 113 -19.34 -16.13 21.66
C GLY A 113 -18.64 -16.36 23.00
N GLY A 114 -18.55 -15.32 23.84
CA GLY A 114 -17.98 -15.38 25.20
C GLY A 114 -19.01 -15.46 26.33
N GLN A 115 -20.29 -15.77 26.01
CA GLN A 115 -21.33 -16.10 26.97
C GLN A 115 -21.56 -17.61 27.03
#